data_AF-A0A8H2XW28-F1
#
_entry.id   AF-A0A8H2XW28-F1
#
_cell.length_a   1.000
_cell.length_b   1.000
_cell.length_c   1.000
_cell.angle_alpha   90.00
_cell.angle_beta   90.00
_cell.angle_gamma   90.00
#
_symmetry.space_group_name_H-M   'P 1'
#
loop_
_entity.id
_entity.type
_entity.pdbx_description
1 polymer ?
#
loop_
_entity_poly.entity_id
_entity_poly.type
_entity_poly.pdbx_seq_one_letter_code
_entity_poly.pdbx_strand_id
1 'polypeptide(L)'
;MGQEQSYMPSTQGLQPGIYRIVSASAGTAIAISSYGYDRVEAWARSEDEAQKWLIQRAGDGYTFNNRKHNTSYVTVGSTDIQSRVYASKFPTTWELLEQGDFYFINKPGQDRVLDLHWGEAKNGNKIHIRPRDKHPCKHWKFEYLEADTKRFVDEHFGLDSREGKYLHTIATLRNEVEEARRDISKKNTQLTDCKDDLRRLQEGLNEEECCQGTRPEMNPLFRHATGKGIGHLSVDGTVEPGTYRIVSKLTGTVLQVSEHDCAKIVSWELVEKKESQQWYLQRSGGGYRFRNLEHNDLYLSVASTETHAFVTASRYPATWVLLKVGDHYGIQLADHDQLIDLHFGRSTNGNEIHIWPADGKANKTWALDRINDDTGEPHQGKCAQLDEELANKKDRADKLEKAFVEEKNRADRLEKTLIHGKDRADRLEKTVTQLQYEVIEKGQQILQQEDTIRRLKGDLEAREPSHLQAKLSQQQDEIASLQAKIDRLEYLVSQVVSKPDAGGRFTADQIVDEGKYLRIASWVSG
;
A
#
# COMPACT_ATOMS: atom_id res chain seq x y z
N MET A 1 21.02 20.77 -1.12
CA MET A 1 20.45 20.10 -2.31
C MET A 1 19.21 19.36 -1.84
N GLY A 2 18.03 19.89 -2.19
CA GLY A 2 16.76 19.34 -1.75
C GLY A 2 16.41 18.07 -2.51
N GLN A 3 15.92 17.06 -1.80
CA GLN A 3 15.35 15.87 -2.40
C GLN A 3 14.00 16.23 -3.01
N GLU A 4 13.91 16.24 -4.34
CA GLU A 4 12.64 16.18 -5.06
C GLU A 4 12.01 14.79 -4.81
N GLN A 5 11.03 14.74 -3.91
CA GLN A 5 10.05 13.65 -3.90
C GLN A 5 9.16 13.83 -5.13
N SER A 6 9.42 13.02 -6.16
CA SER A 6 8.55 12.88 -7.32
C SER A 6 7.24 12.20 -6.90
N TYR A 7 6.26 13.00 -6.47
CA TYR A 7 4.88 12.57 -6.36
C TYR A 7 4.32 12.29 -7.76
N MET A 8 4.27 11.01 -8.14
CA MET A 8 3.46 10.54 -9.26
C MET A 8 1.98 10.65 -8.87
N PRO A 9 1.12 11.33 -9.64
CA PRO A 9 -0.31 11.41 -9.33
C PRO A 9 -0.98 10.05 -9.55
N SER A 10 -1.74 9.58 -8.55
CA SER A 10 -2.61 8.41 -8.64
C SER A 10 -3.73 8.66 -9.65
N THR A 11 -3.64 8.05 -10.83
CA THR A 11 -4.70 8.06 -11.85
C THR A 11 -5.90 7.15 -11.54
N GLN A 12 -5.98 6.58 -10.33
CA GLN A 12 -7.12 5.79 -9.90
C GLN A 12 -8.10 6.65 -9.10
N GLY A 13 -9.10 7.24 -9.77
CA GLY A 13 -10.27 7.80 -9.07
C GLY A 13 -10.99 6.73 -8.23
N LEU A 14 -11.95 7.14 -7.39
CA LEU A 14 -12.67 6.25 -6.47
C LEU A 14 -13.15 4.95 -7.14
N GLN A 15 -12.91 3.81 -6.49
CA GLN A 15 -13.43 2.51 -6.94
C GLN A 15 -14.95 2.45 -6.74
N PRO A 16 -15.69 1.74 -7.62
CA PRO A 16 -17.12 1.52 -7.41
C PRO A 16 -17.40 0.82 -6.08
N GLY A 17 -18.42 1.24 -5.36
CA GLY A 17 -18.84 0.60 -4.12
C GLY A 17 -19.70 1.47 -3.22
N ILE A 18 -19.96 1.01 -2.00
CA ILE A 18 -20.79 1.74 -1.02
C ILE A 18 -19.90 2.58 -0.13
N TYR A 19 -20.23 3.88 -0.04
CA TYR A 19 -19.51 4.86 0.75
C TYR A 19 -20.42 5.64 1.67
N ARG A 20 -19.82 6.17 2.75
CA ARG A 20 -20.36 7.32 3.48
C ARG A 20 -19.60 8.57 3.05
N ILE A 21 -20.32 9.63 2.67
CA ILE A 21 -19.73 10.92 2.27
C ILE A 21 -19.79 11.86 3.47
N VAL A 22 -18.64 12.28 3.99
CA VAL A 22 -18.52 12.98 5.28
C VAL A 22 -17.90 14.35 5.09
N SER A 23 -18.46 15.38 5.72
CA SER A 23 -17.82 16.70 5.79
C SER A 23 -16.52 16.60 6.57
N ALA A 24 -15.40 16.97 5.96
CA ALA A 24 -14.08 16.89 6.59
C ALA A 24 -13.95 17.83 7.81
N SER A 25 -14.69 18.94 7.81
CA SER A 25 -14.68 19.95 8.88
C SER A 25 -15.69 19.68 9.99
N ALA A 26 -16.90 19.21 9.64
CA ALA A 26 -17.99 19.05 10.58
C ALA A 26 -18.20 17.61 11.07
N GLY A 27 -17.64 16.61 10.37
CA GLY A 27 -17.83 15.19 10.68
C GLY A 27 -19.24 14.65 10.40
N THR A 28 -20.16 15.47 9.91
CA THR A 28 -21.51 15.07 9.51
C THR A 28 -21.53 14.39 8.15
N ALA A 29 -22.37 13.38 7.97
CA ALA A 29 -22.55 12.66 6.72
C ALA A 29 -23.68 13.24 5.85
N ILE A 30 -23.53 13.13 4.53
CA ILE A 30 -24.59 13.42 3.57
C ILE A 30 -25.67 12.33 3.67
N ALA A 31 -26.92 12.73 3.85
CA ALA A 31 -28.06 11.84 3.99
C ALA A 31 -29.26 12.32 3.18
N ILE A 32 -30.15 11.41 2.78
CA ILE A 32 -31.52 11.77 2.44
C ILE A 32 -32.32 11.93 3.73
N SER A 33 -33.01 13.07 3.87
CA SER A 33 -33.78 13.41 5.08
C SER A 33 -34.92 12.42 5.30
N SER A 34 -35.13 11.99 6.56
CA SER A 34 -36.28 11.18 6.95
C SER A 34 -37.60 11.95 6.93
N TYR A 35 -37.54 13.28 6.94
CA TYR A 35 -38.71 14.18 6.97
C TYR A 35 -39.12 14.69 5.59
N GLY A 36 -38.39 14.31 4.53
CA GLY A 36 -38.69 14.67 3.14
C GLY A 36 -37.78 13.95 2.15
N TYR A 37 -38.37 13.10 1.31
CA TYR A 37 -37.66 12.17 0.41
C TYR A 37 -36.89 12.84 -0.73
N ASP A 38 -37.02 14.16 -0.89
CA ASP A 38 -36.30 14.97 -1.87
C ASP A 38 -35.11 15.72 -1.25
N ARG A 39 -34.94 15.76 0.07
CA ARG A 39 -33.91 16.62 0.69
C ARG A 39 -32.61 15.86 0.94
N VAL A 40 -31.52 16.42 0.43
CA VAL A 40 -30.15 16.02 0.80
C VAL A 40 -29.60 16.99 1.84
N GLU A 41 -29.24 16.45 3.00
CA GLU A 41 -28.88 17.22 4.20
C GLU A 41 -27.69 16.59 4.91
N ALA A 42 -27.03 17.37 5.77
CA ALA A 42 -25.99 16.88 6.65
C ALA A 42 -26.55 16.43 8.00
N TRP A 43 -26.16 15.24 8.43
CA TRP A 43 -26.59 14.64 9.68
C TRP A 43 -25.41 13.99 10.42
N ALA A 44 -25.51 13.88 11.73
CA ALA A 44 -24.56 13.11 12.53
C ALA A 44 -24.46 11.67 12.00
N ARG A 45 -23.25 11.12 12.03
CA ARG A 45 -22.95 9.80 11.46
C ARG A 45 -23.78 8.72 12.15
N SER A 46 -24.35 7.84 11.34
CA SER A 46 -25.05 6.65 11.81
C SER A 46 -24.89 5.51 10.80
N GLU A 47 -25.40 4.34 11.16
CA GLU A 47 -25.50 3.17 10.28
C GLU A 47 -26.79 3.16 9.43
N ASP A 48 -27.54 4.26 9.40
CA ASP A 48 -28.75 4.36 8.56
C ASP A 48 -28.38 4.30 7.08
N GLU A 49 -29.05 3.43 6.32
CA GLU A 49 -28.92 3.29 4.88
C GLU A 49 -29.18 4.61 4.12
N ALA A 50 -29.88 5.57 4.73
CA ALA A 50 -30.05 6.92 4.19
C ALA A 50 -28.72 7.70 4.05
N GLN A 51 -27.69 7.33 4.80
CA GLN A 51 -26.36 7.94 4.78
C GLN A 51 -25.35 7.18 3.91
N LYS A 52 -25.77 6.06 3.32
CA LYS A 52 -24.92 5.19 2.52
C LYS A 52 -25.23 5.41 1.04
N TRP A 53 -24.18 5.50 0.24
CA TRP A 53 -24.26 5.86 -1.17
C TRP A 53 -23.48 4.85 -2.01
N LEU A 54 -24.16 4.21 -2.96
CA LEU A 54 -23.49 3.47 -4.03
C LEU A 54 -22.89 4.50 -4.99
N ILE A 55 -21.56 4.55 -5.02
CA ILE A 55 -20.77 5.43 -5.88
C ILE A 55 -20.25 4.61 -7.04
N GLN A 56 -20.56 5.05 -8.26
CA GLN A 56 -20.16 4.39 -9.50
C GLN A 56 -19.75 5.46 -10.52
N ARG A 57 -18.83 5.10 -11.42
CA ARG A 57 -18.49 5.96 -12.56
C ARG A 57 -19.69 6.07 -13.50
N ALA A 58 -19.89 7.25 -14.06
CA ALA A 58 -20.91 7.53 -15.06
C ALA A 58 -20.38 8.63 -16.00
N GLY A 59 -19.95 8.22 -17.20
CA GLY A 59 -19.21 9.11 -18.11
C GLY A 59 -17.89 9.57 -17.49
N ASP A 60 -17.61 10.87 -17.54
CA ASP A 60 -16.37 11.47 -17.03
C ASP A 60 -16.36 11.73 -15.51
N GLY A 61 -17.42 11.35 -14.78
CA GLY A 61 -17.50 11.55 -13.33
C GLY A 61 -18.23 10.42 -12.61
N TYR A 62 -18.90 10.75 -11.52
CA TYR A 62 -19.50 9.81 -10.58
C TYR A 62 -20.96 10.13 -10.28
N THR A 63 -21.76 9.11 -10.05
CA THR A 63 -23.12 9.23 -9.49
C THR A 63 -23.17 8.67 -8.08
N PHE A 64 -24.01 9.28 -7.23
CA PHE A 64 -24.21 8.83 -5.84
C PHE A 64 -25.65 8.37 -5.67
N ASN A 65 -25.88 7.06 -5.66
CA ASN A 65 -27.19 6.44 -5.50
C ASN A 65 -27.45 6.06 -4.04
N ASN A 66 -28.57 6.47 -3.47
CA ASN A 66 -28.86 6.23 -2.06
C ASN A 66 -29.22 4.78 -1.76
N ARG A 67 -28.76 4.20 -0.65
CA ARG A 67 -29.05 2.80 -0.32
C ARG A 67 -30.45 2.57 0.26
N LYS A 68 -30.99 3.53 1.02
CA LYS A 68 -32.38 3.46 1.51
C LYS A 68 -33.41 3.74 0.42
N HIS A 69 -33.08 4.67 -0.46
CA HIS A 69 -33.91 5.06 -1.60
C HIS A 69 -33.15 4.77 -2.91
N ASN A 70 -33.07 3.50 -3.29
CA ASN A 70 -32.28 2.98 -4.41
C ASN A 70 -32.60 3.55 -5.82
N THR A 71 -33.66 4.34 -5.96
CA THR A 71 -33.98 5.08 -7.19
C THR A 71 -33.54 6.55 -7.13
N SER A 72 -32.95 7.00 -6.02
CA SER A 72 -32.66 8.41 -5.76
C SER A 72 -31.16 8.67 -5.75
N TYR A 73 -30.77 9.77 -6.41
CA TYR A 73 -29.39 10.20 -6.60
C TYR A 73 -29.19 11.62 -6.06
N VAL A 74 -27.98 11.90 -5.56
CA VAL A 74 -27.56 13.27 -5.24
C VAL A 74 -27.52 14.11 -6.51
N THR A 75 -28.36 15.14 -6.57
CA THR A 75 -28.66 15.90 -7.78
C THR A 75 -28.72 17.40 -7.50
N VAL A 76 -28.49 18.22 -8.52
CA VAL A 76 -28.72 19.67 -8.46
C VAL A 76 -29.45 20.13 -9.73
N GLY A 77 -30.48 20.97 -9.56
CA GLY A 77 -31.38 21.38 -10.65
C GLY A 77 -30.97 22.69 -11.33
N SER A 78 -30.14 23.51 -10.69
CA SER A 78 -29.55 24.73 -11.25
C SER A 78 -28.08 24.84 -10.83
N THR A 79 -27.26 25.49 -11.66
CA THR A 79 -25.86 25.82 -11.36
C THR A 79 -25.70 27.17 -10.65
N ASP A 80 -26.80 27.85 -10.34
CA ASP A 80 -26.79 29.12 -9.60
C ASP A 80 -26.20 28.94 -8.20
N ILE A 81 -25.52 29.98 -7.73
CA ILE A 81 -24.91 30.00 -6.39
C ILE A 81 -26.01 29.78 -5.34
N GLN A 82 -25.74 28.92 -4.35
CA GLN A 82 -26.69 28.48 -3.31
C GLN A 82 -27.83 27.55 -3.76
N SER A 83 -27.85 27.11 -5.02
CA SER A 83 -28.78 26.06 -5.46
C SER A 83 -28.66 24.85 -4.55
N ARG A 84 -29.81 24.39 -4.04
CA ARG A 84 -29.87 23.30 -3.08
C ARG A 84 -29.58 21.98 -3.80
N VAL A 85 -28.82 21.12 -3.15
CA VAL A 85 -28.66 19.73 -3.57
C VAL A 85 -29.86 18.93 -3.03
N TYR A 86 -30.42 18.07 -3.87
CA TYR A 86 -31.63 17.32 -3.56
C TYR A 86 -31.54 15.90 -4.13
N ALA A 87 -32.44 15.03 -3.68
CA ALA A 87 -32.54 13.65 -4.12
C ALA A 87 -33.50 13.56 -5.31
N SER A 88 -33.07 12.92 -6.40
CA SER A 88 -33.83 12.82 -7.65
C SER A 88 -33.68 11.46 -8.29
N LYS A 89 -34.68 11.04 -9.07
CA LYS A 89 -34.57 9.85 -9.94
C LYS A 89 -33.65 10.04 -11.15
N PHE A 90 -33.31 11.29 -11.45
CA PHE A 90 -32.45 11.67 -12.56
C PHE A 90 -31.05 12.00 -12.02
N PRO A 91 -30.04 11.16 -12.29
CA PRO A 91 -28.72 11.35 -11.71
C PRO A 91 -28.02 12.60 -12.25
N THR A 92 -27.31 13.31 -11.38
CA THR A 92 -26.25 14.25 -11.78
C THR A 92 -24.90 13.55 -11.69
N THR A 93 -24.08 13.69 -12.73
CA THR A 93 -22.67 13.32 -12.68
C THR A 93 -21.85 14.38 -11.95
N TRP A 94 -20.99 13.95 -11.03
CA TRP A 94 -20.10 14.78 -10.23
C TRP A 94 -18.64 14.48 -10.56
N GLU A 95 -17.83 15.52 -10.73
CA GLU A 95 -16.38 15.41 -10.85
C GLU A 95 -15.75 15.44 -9.46
N LEU A 96 -14.80 14.54 -9.19
CA LEU A 96 -14.11 14.47 -7.90
C LEU A 96 -12.69 15.00 -8.06
N LEU A 97 -12.38 16.10 -7.38
CA LEU A 97 -11.05 16.70 -7.37
C LEU A 97 -10.36 16.36 -6.04
N GLU A 98 -9.42 15.41 -6.09
CA GLU A 98 -8.64 14.96 -4.94
C GLU A 98 -7.64 16.05 -4.49
N GLN A 99 -7.53 16.29 -3.19
CA GLN A 99 -6.65 17.29 -2.58
C GLN A 99 -5.87 16.68 -1.40
N GLY A 100 -5.38 15.45 -1.58
CA GLY A 100 -4.78 14.65 -0.51
C GLY A 100 -5.85 14.02 0.38
N ASP A 101 -6.09 14.59 1.56
CA ASP A 101 -6.97 13.98 2.59
C ASP A 101 -8.48 14.22 2.37
N PHE A 102 -8.86 14.98 1.35
CA PHE A 102 -10.24 15.31 1.05
C PHE A 102 -10.45 15.53 -0.45
N TYR A 103 -11.72 15.65 -0.82
CA TYR A 103 -12.19 15.87 -2.18
C TYR A 103 -13.05 17.13 -2.23
N PHE A 104 -12.93 17.86 -3.34
CA PHE A 104 -14.02 18.70 -3.80
C PHE A 104 -14.94 17.86 -4.69
N ILE A 105 -16.24 17.94 -4.42
CA ILE A 105 -17.28 17.33 -5.25
C ILE A 105 -17.81 18.42 -6.18
N ASN A 106 -17.29 18.45 -7.41
CA ASN A 106 -17.50 19.50 -8.39
C ASN A 106 -18.63 19.15 -9.37
N LYS A 107 -19.38 20.14 -9.81
CA LYS A 107 -20.31 20.00 -10.94
C LYS A 107 -19.51 20.11 -12.25
N PRO A 108 -19.55 19.11 -13.15
CA PRO A 108 -18.82 19.17 -14.41
C PRO A 108 -19.14 20.43 -15.22
N GLY A 109 -18.09 21.05 -15.76
CA GLY A 109 -18.17 22.24 -16.62
C GLY A 109 -18.39 23.58 -15.89
N GLN A 110 -18.36 23.59 -14.55
CA GLN A 110 -18.51 24.80 -13.72
C GLN A 110 -17.53 24.75 -12.54
N ASP A 111 -16.98 25.89 -12.10
CA ASP A 111 -16.19 25.97 -10.87
C ASP A 111 -17.13 26.08 -9.65
N ARG A 112 -17.90 25.03 -9.41
CA ARG A 112 -18.98 24.97 -8.41
C ARG A 112 -18.99 23.63 -7.68
N VAL A 113 -18.78 23.67 -6.37
CA VAL A 113 -18.60 22.48 -5.53
C VAL A 113 -19.68 22.36 -4.47
N LEU A 114 -19.92 21.14 -3.98
CA LEU A 114 -20.76 20.90 -2.80
C LEU A 114 -20.18 21.63 -1.58
N ASP A 115 -21.07 22.34 -0.89
CA ASP A 115 -20.79 23.17 0.26
C ASP A 115 -21.80 22.83 1.36
N LEU A 116 -21.29 22.49 2.54
CA LEU A 116 -22.07 22.40 3.76
C LEU A 116 -22.32 23.83 4.26
N HIS A 117 -23.59 24.23 4.37
CA HIS A 117 -23.93 25.60 4.73
C HIS A 117 -23.24 26.03 6.04
N TRP A 118 -22.37 27.04 5.94
CA TRP A 118 -21.50 27.56 7.02
C TRP A 118 -20.53 26.55 7.65
N GLY A 119 -20.43 25.32 7.14
CA GLY A 119 -19.59 24.26 7.70
C GLY A 119 -20.06 23.77 9.08
N GLU A 120 -21.30 24.03 9.47
CA GLU A 120 -21.80 23.69 10.81
C GLU A 120 -22.21 22.22 10.94
N ALA A 121 -21.79 21.59 12.04
CA ALA A 121 -22.15 20.22 12.43
C ALA A 121 -23.58 20.11 13.01
N LYS A 122 -24.54 20.75 12.36
CA LYS A 122 -25.95 20.75 12.77
C LYS A 122 -26.74 19.71 11.95
N ASN A 123 -27.53 18.89 12.63
CA ASN A 123 -28.43 17.94 11.97
C ASN A 123 -29.46 18.66 11.09
N GLY A 124 -29.67 18.15 9.88
CA GLY A 124 -30.56 18.76 8.88
C GLY A 124 -29.95 19.98 8.19
N ASN A 125 -28.65 20.25 8.39
CA ASN A 125 -28.01 21.40 7.76
C ASN A 125 -27.99 21.25 6.23
N LYS A 126 -28.20 22.36 5.53
CA LYS A 126 -28.38 22.40 4.08
C LYS A 126 -27.04 22.10 3.39
N ILE A 127 -27.12 21.30 2.33
CA ILE A 127 -26.04 21.15 1.36
C ILE A 127 -26.45 21.88 0.08
N HIS A 128 -25.56 22.71 -0.45
CA HIS A 128 -25.79 23.49 -1.66
C HIS A 128 -24.51 23.62 -2.47
N ILE A 129 -24.60 24.15 -3.68
CA ILE A 129 -23.41 24.42 -4.48
C ILE A 129 -22.90 25.85 -4.25
N ARG A 130 -21.58 26.04 -4.23
CA ARG A 130 -20.90 27.34 -4.12
C ARG A 130 -19.67 27.39 -5.03
N PRO A 131 -19.16 28.59 -5.38
CA PRO A 131 -17.84 28.72 -6.00
C PRO A 131 -16.78 27.96 -5.21
N ARG A 132 -15.81 27.36 -5.91
CA ARG A 132 -14.71 26.66 -5.24
C ARG A 132 -13.78 27.67 -4.59
N ASP A 133 -13.53 27.49 -3.31
CA ASP A 133 -12.56 28.25 -2.52
C ASP A 133 -11.90 27.30 -1.51
N LYS A 134 -10.99 27.81 -0.68
CA LYS A 134 -10.27 27.02 0.33
C LYS A 134 -11.06 26.82 1.62
N HIS A 135 -12.34 27.21 1.67
CA HIS A 135 -13.09 27.13 2.92
C HIS A 135 -13.41 25.67 3.27
N PRO A 136 -13.14 25.22 4.52
CA PRO A 136 -13.29 23.81 4.93
C PRO A 136 -14.70 23.22 4.80
N CYS A 137 -15.73 24.04 4.59
CA CYS A 137 -17.11 23.60 4.38
C CYS A 137 -17.33 22.90 3.04
N LYS A 138 -16.36 22.94 2.12
CA LYS A 138 -16.39 22.30 0.80
C LYS A 138 -15.56 21.02 0.72
N HIS A 139 -14.93 20.64 1.83
CA HIS A 139 -14.03 19.49 1.89
C HIS A 139 -14.82 18.25 2.31
N TRP A 140 -14.77 17.21 1.47
CA TRP A 140 -15.51 15.97 1.69
C TRP A 140 -14.56 14.78 1.75
N LYS A 141 -14.84 13.83 2.64
CA LYS A 141 -14.16 12.54 2.75
C LYS A 141 -15.10 11.42 2.31
N PHE A 142 -14.55 10.45 1.61
CA PHE A 142 -15.26 9.25 1.19
C PHE A 142 -14.80 8.07 2.02
N GLU A 143 -15.68 7.57 2.88
CA GLU A 143 -15.40 6.40 3.71
C GLU A 143 -15.93 5.16 3.02
N TYR A 144 -15.05 4.27 2.56
CA TYR A 144 -15.44 3.02 1.91
C TYR A 144 -16.01 2.03 2.92
N LEU A 145 -17.22 1.55 2.67
CA LEU A 145 -17.92 0.58 3.52
C LEU A 145 -17.78 -0.82 2.90
N GLU A 146 -16.70 -1.52 3.24
CA GLU A 146 -16.34 -2.81 2.64
C GLU A 146 -17.40 -3.90 2.87
N ALA A 147 -17.89 -4.02 4.10
CA ALA A 147 -18.91 -5.01 4.46
C ALA A 147 -20.24 -4.77 3.71
N ASP A 148 -20.69 -3.51 3.63
CA ASP A 148 -21.88 -3.13 2.88
C ASP A 148 -21.70 -3.39 1.39
N THR A 149 -20.54 -3.06 0.83
CA THR A 149 -20.24 -3.29 -0.59
C THR A 149 -20.26 -4.77 -0.92
N LYS A 150 -19.65 -5.61 -0.08
CA LYS A 150 -19.68 -7.07 -0.23
C LYS A 150 -21.11 -7.60 -0.18
N ARG A 151 -21.87 -7.20 0.85
CA ARG A 151 -23.29 -7.58 1.00
C ARG A 151 -24.11 -7.18 -0.23
N PHE A 152 -23.93 -5.97 -0.74
CA PHE A 152 -24.62 -5.49 -1.95
C PHE A 152 -24.28 -6.32 -3.18
N VAL A 153 -22.99 -6.65 -3.38
CA VAL A 153 -22.54 -7.51 -4.48
C VAL A 153 -23.19 -8.89 -4.38
N ASP A 154 -23.18 -9.48 -3.18
CA ASP A 154 -23.77 -10.80 -2.92
C ASP A 154 -25.29 -10.81 -3.17
N GLU A 155 -26.02 -9.78 -2.69
CA GLU A 155 -27.48 -9.68 -2.79
C GLU A 155 -27.99 -9.34 -4.20
N HIS A 156 -27.29 -8.48 -4.95
CA HIS A 156 -27.80 -7.96 -6.24
C HIS A 156 -27.22 -8.68 -7.45
N PHE A 157 -26.06 -9.33 -7.32
CA PHE A 157 -25.44 -10.05 -8.44
C PHE A 157 -25.51 -11.56 -8.29
N GLY A 158 -25.68 -12.11 -7.09
CA GLY A 158 -25.79 -13.55 -6.82
C GLY A 158 -24.58 -14.38 -7.27
N LEU A 159 -24.05 -15.24 -6.39
CA LEU A 159 -22.92 -16.12 -6.73
C LEU A 159 -23.19 -17.06 -7.91
N ASP A 160 -24.45 -17.25 -8.30
CA ASP A 160 -24.87 -18.14 -9.39
C ASP A 160 -24.94 -17.47 -10.77
N SER A 161 -25.00 -16.14 -10.86
CA SER A 161 -25.04 -15.43 -12.15
C SER A 161 -23.66 -15.40 -12.81
N ARG A 162 -23.64 -15.27 -14.14
CA ARG A 162 -22.38 -15.21 -14.91
C ARG A 162 -21.57 -13.97 -14.53
N GLU A 163 -22.21 -12.81 -14.37
CA GLU A 163 -21.57 -11.58 -13.88
C GLU A 163 -21.05 -11.70 -12.45
N GLY A 164 -21.80 -12.31 -11.52
CA GLY A 164 -21.39 -12.51 -10.13
C GLY A 164 -20.13 -13.37 -10.02
N LYS A 165 -20.04 -14.45 -10.81
CA LYS A 165 -18.84 -15.30 -10.92
C LYS A 165 -17.64 -14.54 -11.46
N TYR A 166 -17.84 -13.65 -12.43
CA TYR A 166 -16.77 -12.80 -12.98
C TYR A 166 -16.28 -11.77 -11.95
N LEU A 167 -17.17 -11.08 -11.25
CA LEU A 167 -16.79 -10.10 -10.22
C LEU A 167 -16.09 -10.77 -9.03
N HIS A 168 -16.57 -11.94 -8.61
CA HIS A 168 -15.90 -12.74 -7.59
C HIS A 168 -14.50 -13.16 -8.03
N THR A 169 -14.35 -13.62 -9.27
CA THR A 169 -13.04 -14.01 -9.84
C THR A 169 -12.09 -12.81 -9.91
N ILE A 170 -12.58 -11.63 -10.31
CA ILE A 170 -11.78 -10.39 -10.33
C ILE A 170 -11.34 -10.01 -8.91
N ALA A 171 -12.24 -10.09 -7.93
CA ALA A 171 -11.93 -9.80 -6.52
C ALA A 171 -10.88 -10.78 -5.96
N THR A 172 -11.04 -12.08 -6.24
CA THR A 172 -10.08 -13.12 -5.85
C THR A 172 -8.72 -12.92 -6.49
N LEU A 173 -8.67 -12.70 -7.81
CA LEU A 173 -7.41 -12.41 -8.52
C LEU A 173 -6.74 -11.13 -8.00
N ARG A 174 -7.51 -10.10 -7.63
CA ARG A 174 -6.97 -8.87 -7.05
C ARG A 174 -6.32 -9.14 -5.70
N ASN A 175 -6.96 -9.94 -4.84
CA ASN A 175 -6.39 -10.34 -3.56
C ASN A 175 -5.12 -11.19 -3.74
N GLU A 176 -5.11 -12.13 -4.69
CA GLU A 176 -3.94 -12.95 -5.01
C GLU A 176 -2.76 -12.11 -5.54
N VAL A 177 -3.04 -11.07 -6.34
CA VAL A 177 -2.01 -10.12 -6.80
C VAL A 177 -1.44 -9.30 -5.65
N GLU A 178 -2.29 -8.81 -4.74
CA GLU A 178 -1.81 -8.05 -3.57
C GLU A 178 -1.04 -8.92 -2.58
N GLU A 179 -1.42 -10.19 -2.43
CA GLU A 179 -0.65 -11.16 -1.65
C GLU A 179 0.70 -11.48 -2.30
N ALA A 180 0.73 -11.70 -3.62
CA ALA A 180 1.98 -11.87 -4.37
C ALA A 180 2.90 -10.64 -4.24
N ARG A 181 2.34 -9.43 -4.28
CA ARG A 181 3.10 -8.18 -4.06
C ARG A 181 3.69 -8.10 -2.65
N ARG A 182 2.92 -8.50 -1.62
CA ARG A 182 3.43 -8.60 -0.25
C ARG A 182 4.56 -9.61 -0.12
N ASP A 183 4.44 -10.77 -0.74
CA ASP A 183 5.48 -11.79 -0.73
C ASP A 183 6.75 -11.35 -1.49
N ILE A 184 6.59 -10.68 -2.63
CA ILE A 184 7.68 -10.05 -3.39
C ILE A 184 8.40 -9.03 -2.50
N SER A 185 7.66 -8.16 -1.81
CA SER A 185 8.22 -7.16 -0.89
C SER A 185 9.02 -7.83 0.24
N LYS A 186 8.44 -8.85 0.89
CA LYS A 186 9.10 -9.62 1.96
C LYS A 186 10.38 -10.31 1.48
N LYS A 187 10.32 -10.97 0.31
CA LYS A 187 11.49 -11.62 -0.31
C LYS A 187 12.55 -10.59 -0.70
N ASN A 188 12.17 -9.41 -1.18
CA ASN A 188 13.10 -8.34 -1.53
C ASN A 188 13.83 -7.78 -0.30
N THR A 189 13.12 -7.59 0.82
CA THR A 189 13.75 -7.24 2.11
C THR A 189 14.75 -8.31 2.54
N GLN A 190 14.35 -9.58 2.54
CA GLN A 190 15.24 -10.70 2.89
C GLN A 190 16.46 -10.80 1.97
N LEU A 191 16.29 -10.52 0.67
CA LEU A 191 17.39 -10.50 -0.29
C LEU A 191 18.34 -9.33 -0.03
N THR A 192 17.81 -8.16 0.34
CA THR A 192 18.60 -6.98 0.69
C THR A 192 19.42 -7.24 1.94
N ASP A 193 18.79 -7.75 3.01
CA ASP A 193 19.47 -8.12 4.25
C ASP A 193 20.57 -9.17 3.98
N CYS A 194 20.27 -10.17 3.15
CA CYS A 194 21.24 -11.20 2.79
C CYS A 194 22.41 -10.64 1.96
N LYS A 195 22.17 -9.65 1.10
CA LYS A 195 23.23 -8.97 0.33
C LYS A 195 24.10 -8.10 1.23
N ASP A 196 23.52 -7.43 2.21
CA ASP A 196 24.26 -6.66 3.21
C ASP A 196 25.10 -7.55 4.12
N ASP A 197 24.57 -8.71 4.55
CA ASP A 197 25.34 -9.74 5.26
C ASP A 197 26.52 -10.23 4.42
N LEU A 198 26.29 -10.56 3.14
CA LEU A 198 27.36 -10.97 2.21
C LEU A 198 28.42 -9.88 2.07
N ARG A 199 28.02 -8.60 1.98
CA ARG A 199 28.96 -7.48 1.89
C ARG A 199 29.80 -7.36 3.16
N ARG A 200 29.20 -7.50 4.34
CA ARG A 200 29.92 -7.47 5.63
C ARG A 200 30.90 -8.63 5.77
N LEU A 201 30.52 -9.84 5.33
CA LEU A 201 31.41 -11.00 5.31
C LEU A 201 32.58 -10.79 4.34
N GLN A 202 32.33 -10.22 3.16
CA GLN A 202 33.38 -9.86 2.20
C GLN A 202 34.31 -8.76 2.72
N GLU A 203 33.77 -7.73 3.38
CA GLU A 203 34.54 -6.68 4.05
C GLU A 203 35.41 -7.28 5.18
N GLY A 204 34.86 -8.18 6.00
CA GLY A 204 35.61 -8.89 7.04
C GLY A 204 36.71 -9.82 6.50
N LEU A 205 36.46 -10.51 5.39
CA LEU A 205 37.47 -11.31 4.69
C LEU A 205 38.58 -10.45 4.09
N ASN A 206 38.26 -9.26 3.57
CA ASN A 206 39.26 -8.31 3.07
C ASN A 206 40.09 -7.68 4.20
N GLU A 207 39.52 -7.48 5.39
CA GLU A 207 40.25 -7.01 6.58
C GLU A 207 41.17 -8.11 7.15
N GLU A 208 40.77 -9.39 7.09
CA GLU A 208 41.61 -10.53 7.47
C GLU A 208 42.67 -10.90 6.40
N GLU A 209 42.38 -10.77 5.10
CA GLU A 209 43.37 -10.90 4.01
C GLU A 209 44.41 -9.76 4.02
N CYS A 210 44.09 -8.59 4.57
CA CYS A 210 45.07 -7.51 4.75
C CYS A 210 46.20 -7.87 5.73
N CYS A 211 45.99 -8.91 6.57
CA CYS A 211 47.03 -9.47 7.44
C CYS A 211 47.89 -10.54 6.74
N GLN A 212 47.58 -10.91 5.50
CA GLN A 212 48.39 -11.79 4.65
C GLN A 212 48.61 -11.15 3.28
N GLY A 213 49.56 -10.22 3.17
CA GLY A 213 50.18 -9.97 1.85
C GLY A 213 50.53 -8.55 1.46
N THR A 214 50.38 -7.53 2.31
CA THR A 214 51.03 -6.24 2.06
C THR A 214 51.73 -5.72 3.31
N ARG A 215 53.04 -5.46 3.18
CA ARG A 215 53.84 -4.73 4.18
C ARG A 215 53.07 -3.46 4.60
N PRO A 216 52.73 -3.26 5.88
CA PRO A 216 52.39 -1.93 6.33
C PRO A 216 53.67 -1.10 6.21
N GLU A 217 53.64 -0.03 5.42
CA GLU A 217 54.66 1.02 5.55
C GLU A 217 54.72 1.44 7.02
N MET A 218 55.91 1.37 7.62
CA MET A 218 56.15 1.81 8.98
C MET A 218 55.60 3.22 9.18
N ASN A 219 54.65 3.34 10.11
CA ASN A 219 54.02 4.59 10.51
C ASN A 219 55.11 5.64 10.85
N PRO A 220 55.06 6.87 10.31
CA PRO A 220 56.13 7.87 10.47
C PRO A 220 56.43 8.28 11.93
N LEU A 221 55.51 7.96 12.85
CA LEU A 221 55.67 8.20 14.29
C LEU A 221 56.79 7.37 14.94
N PHE A 222 57.19 6.23 14.35
CA PHE A 222 58.29 5.40 14.87
C PHE A 222 59.70 5.96 14.55
N ARG A 223 59.82 7.05 13.78
CA ARG A 223 61.14 7.65 13.45
C ARG A 223 61.77 8.48 14.57
N HIS A 224 61.03 8.82 15.64
CA HIS A 224 61.51 9.78 16.64
C HIS A 224 62.18 9.18 17.89
N ALA A 225 62.38 7.86 17.97
CA ALA A 225 63.18 7.21 19.02
C ALA A 225 64.68 7.09 18.64
N THR A 226 65.24 8.13 18.01
CA THR A 226 66.70 8.23 17.76
C THR A 226 67.26 9.50 18.39
N GLY A 227 66.96 9.68 19.68
CA GLY A 227 67.45 10.78 20.51
C GLY A 227 68.64 10.35 21.38
N LYS A 228 69.87 10.46 20.84
CA LYS A 228 71.16 10.44 21.55
C LYS A 228 71.49 9.19 22.39
N GLY A 229 72.26 8.29 21.76
CA GLY A 229 73.20 7.40 22.43
C GLY A 229 73.08 5.96 21.96
N ILE A 230 74.15 5.46 21.33
CA ILE A 230 74.36 4.10 20.79
C ILE A 230 73.90 3.94 19.34
N GLY A 231 74.84 3.51 18.50
CA GLY A 231 74.68 3.38 17.06
C GLY A 231 73.66 2.31 16.65
N HIS A 232 72.78 2.70 15.73
CA HIS A 232 72.32 1.91 14.59
C HIS A 232 71.85 0.46 14.84
N LEU A 233 71.13 0.20 15.94
CA LEU A 233 70.38 -1.06 16.05
C LEU A 233 69.14 -0.99 15.16
N SER A 234 69.04 -1.90 14.19
CA SER A 234 67.91 -1.96 13.27
C SER A 234 66.78 -2.80 13.87
N VAL A 235 65.54 -2.32 13.77
CA VAL A 235 64.35 -3.11 14.09
C VAL A 235 64.29 -4.33 13.18
N ASP A 236 64.19 -5.53 13.77
CA ASP A 236 64.03 -6.77 13.03
C ASP A 236 62.55 -7.13 12.90
N GLY A 237 61.97 -6.80 11.75
CA GLY A 237 60.60 -7.20 11.40
C GLY A 237 60.48 -8.63 10.86
N THR A 238 61.57 -9.37 10.70
CA THR A 238 61.59 -10.69 10.05
C THR A 238 61.38 -11.86 11.01
N VAL A 239 61.32 -11.61 12.32
CA VAL A 239 61.03 -12.66 13.30
C VAL A 239 59.57 -13.10 13.15
N GLU A 240 59.37 -14.35 12.74
CA GLU A 240 58.04 -14.93 12.53
C GLU A 240 57.32 -15.20 13.87
N PRO A 241 56.00 -15.00 13.96
CA PRO A 241 55.22 -15.47 15.08
C PRO A 241 55.39 -16.98 15.36
N GLY A 242 55.24 -17.38 16.61
CA GLY A 242 55.40 -18.78 17.04
C GLY A 242 55.67 -18.90 18.53
N THR A 243 56.06 -20.08 18.98
CA THR A 243 56.44 -20.32 20.39
C THR A 243 57.95 -20.24 20.55
N TYR A 244 58.42 -19.48 21.53
CA TYR A 244 59.84 -19.18 21.75
C TYR A 244 60.25 -19.31 23.23
N ARG A 245 61.55 -19.50 23.47
CA ARG A 245 62.20 -19.13 24.74
C ARG A 245 63.00 -17.85 24.56
N ILE A 246 63.04 -17.03 25.61
CA ILE A 246 63.83 -15.80 25.65
C ILE A 246 65.04 -16.06 26.54
N VAL A 247 66.21 -16.24 25.94
CA VAL A 247 67.42 -16.73 26.62
C VAL A 247 68.43 -15.59 26.78
N SER A 248 68.88 -15.33 28.00
CA SER A 248 69.94 -14.37 28.29
C SER A 248 71.24 -14.85 27.65
N LYS A 249 71.82 -14.06 26.76
CA LYS A 249 73.09 -14.43 26.13
C LYS A 249 74.26 -14.44 27.12
N LEU A 250 74.18 -13.61 28.16
CA LEU A 250 75.24 -13.49 29.15
C LEU A 250 75.34 -14.72 30.05
N THR A 251 74.19 -15.31 30.42
CA THR A 251 74.11 -16.31 31.50
C THR A 251 73.54 -17.65 31.05
N GLY A 252 72.86 -17.73 29.90
CA GLY A 252 72.13 -18.92 29.45
C GLY A 252 70.83 -19.18 30.21
N THR A 253 70.46 -18.33 31.16
CA THR A 253 69.18 -18.39 31.87
C THR A 253 68.05 -17.84 30.99
N VAL A 254 66.81 -18.22 31.26
CA VAL A 254 65.64 -17.85 30.47
C VAL A 254 64.67 -16.98 31.26
N LEU A 255 63.89 -16.17 30.54
CA LEU A 255 62.77 -15.44 31.13
C LEU A 255 61.63 -16.40 31.48
N GLN A 256 61.23 -16.39 32.74
CA GLN A 256 60.19 -17.24 33.30
C GLN A 256 59.17 -16.42 34.09
N VAL A 257 57.90 -16.79 34.03
CA VAL A 257 56.91 -16.37 35.04
C VAL A 257 57.20 -17.12 36.35
N SER A 258 57.38 -16.39 37.47
CA SER A 258 57.76 -17.01 38.74
C SER A 258 56.67 -17.96 39.25
N GLU A 259 57.06 -19.15 39.69
CA GLU A 259 56.15 -20.15 40.27
C GLU A 259 55.62 -19.74 41.66
N HIS A 260 56.32 -18.83 42.34
CA HIS A 260 55.92 -18.33 43.66
C HIS A 260 55.04 -17.08 43.58
N ASP A 261 55.12 -16.34 42.48
CA ASP A 261 54.38 -15.11 42.25
C ASP A 261 54.16 -14.92 40.75
N CYS A 262 52.96 -15.27 40.27
CA CYS A 262 52.65 -15.23 38.84
C CYS A 262 52.62 -13.81 38.25
N ALA A 263 52.75 -12.74 39.06
CA ALA A 263 52.92 -11.38 38.55
C ALA A 263 54.38 -11.03 38.23
N LYS A 264 55.36 -11.86 38.66
CA LYS A 264 56.79 -11.58 38.50
C LYS A 264 57.40 -12.32 37.33
N ILE A 265 58.31 -11.63 36.63
CA ILE A 265 59.19 -12.20 35.63
C ILE A 265 60.59 -12.27 36.22
N VAL A 266 61.18 -13.46 36.14
CA VAL A 266 62.50 -13.75 36.69
C VAL A 266 63.37 -14.44 35.66
N SER A 267 64.68 -14.37 35.86
CA SER A 267 65.65 -15.23 35.19
C SER A 267 65.75 -16.56 35.93
N TRP A 268 65.66 -17.67 35.21
CA TRP A 268 65.77 -19.02 35.75
C TRP A 268 66.62 -19.92 34.85
N GLU A 269 67.20 -20.98 35.40
CA GLU A 269 67.88 -22.00 34.59
C GLU A 269 66.93 -22.64 33.57
N LEU A 270 67.44 -22.95 32.38
CA LEU A 270 66.64 -23.55 31.31
C LEU A 270 66.17 -24.95 31.70
N VAL A 271 64.87 -25.19 31.63
CA VAL A 271 64.23 -26.50 31.80
C VAL A 271 63.41 -26.79 30.54
N GLU A 272 63.85 -27.75 29.70
CA GLU A 272 63.36 -27.93 28.33
C GLU A 272 61.83 -27.97 28.19
N LYS A 273 61.12 -28.67 29.07
CA LYS A 273 59.66 -28.85 28.95
C LYS A 273 58.84 -27.93 29.86
N LYS A 274 59.46 -26.90 30.45
CA LYS A 274 58.75 -26.00 31.37
C LYS A 274 57.96 -24.96 30.58
N GLU A 275 56.64 -24.93 30.77
CA GLU A 275 55.74 -24.06 30.02
C GLU A 275 55.83 -22.59 30.46
N SER A 276 56.04 -22.28 31.74
CA SER A 276 56.27 -20.90 32.21
C SER A 276 57.53 -20.23 31.66
N GLN A 277 58.44 -21.00 31.04
CA GLN A 277 59.63 -20.52 30.34
C GLN A 277 59.40 -20.30 28.83
N GLN A 278 58.19 -20.56 28.35
CA GLN A 278 57.83 -20.51 26.93
C GLN A 278 56.81 -19.41 26.68
N TRP A 279 56.96 -18.75 25.54
CA TRP A 279 56.24 -17.54 25.19
C TRP A 279 55.72 -17.63 23.76
N TYR A 280 54.43 -17.43 23.60
CA TYR A 280 53.84 -17.12 22.30
C TYR A 280 54.26 -15.72 21.88
N LEU A 281 55.04 -15.63 20.81
CA LEU A 281 55.39 -14.38 20.15
C LEU A 281 54.30 -14.06 19.12
N GLN A 282 53.58 -12.98 19.34
CA GLN A 282 52.45 -12.56 18.51
C GLN A 282 52.67 -11.14 18.00
N ARG A 283 52.19 -10.82 16.79
CA ARG A 283 52.28 -9.46 16.25
C ARG A 283 51.41 -8.49 17.07
N SER A 284 51.92 -7.29 17.30
CA SER A 284 51.18 -6.22 18.00
C SER A 284 51.66 -4.85 17.51
N GLY A 285 50.83 -4.17 16.71
CA GLY A 285 51.20 -2.89 16.11
C GLY A 285 52.49 -2.98 15.28
N GLY A 286 53.44 -2.08 15.53
CA GLY A 286 54.77 -2.08 14.92
C GLY A 286 55.78 -3.06 15.54
N GLY A 287 55.39 -3.86 16.53
CA GLY A 287 56.25 -4.79 17.26
C GLY A 287 55.55 -6.11 17.60
N TYR A 288 55.80 -6.61 18.80
CA TYR A 288 55.34 -7.90 19.27
C TYR A 288 54.78 -7.83 20.69
N ARG A 289 53.94 -8.79 21.04
CA ARG A 289 53.58 -9.11 22.42
C ARG A 289 54.03 -10.55 22.72
N PHE A 290 54.44 -10.79 23.96
CA PHE A 290 54.80 -12.12 24.44
C PHE A 290 53.74 -12.59 25.42
N ARG A 291 53.05 -13.68 25.12
CA ARG A 291 52.03 -14.29 25.98
C ARG A 291 52.60 -15.58 26.56
N ASN A 292 52.50 -15.78 27.87
CA ASN A 292 53.07 -16.96 28.51
C ASN A 292 52.29 -18.23 28.13
N LEU A 293 53.00 -19.35 27.94
CA LEU A 293 52.38 -20.64 27.57
C LEU A 293 51.61 -21.27 28.74
N GLU A 294 52.21 -21.33 29.94
CA GLU A 294 51.58 -21.90 31.15
C GLU A 294 50.44 -21.01 31.66
N HIS A 295 50.68 -19.71 31.72
CA HIS A 295 49.70 -18.70 32.15
C HIS A 295 49.14 -17.96 30.94
N ASN A 296 48.22 -18.62 30.23
CA ASN A 296 47.69 -18.11 28.97
C ASN A 296 46.95 -16.75 29.09
N ASP A 297 46.66 -16.18 30.26
CA ASP A 297 46.09 -14.84 30.37
C ASP A 297 47.14 -13.76 30.67
N LEU A 298 48.42 -14.13 30.82
CA LEU A 298 49.49 -13.23 31.21
C LEU A 298 50.48 -12.97 30.08
N TYR A 299 50.86 -11.70 29.96
CA TYR A 299 51.78 -11.17 28.97
C TYR A 299 53.00 -10.56 29.63
N LEU A 300 54.13 -10.60 28.93
CA LEU A 300 55.32 -9.85 29.29
C LEU A 300 55.02 -8.35 29.21
N SER A 301 55.09 -7.67 30.36
CA SER A 301 54.70 -6.27 30.53
C SER A 301 55.64 -5.58 31.52
N VAL A 302 55.36 -4.31 31.84
CA VAL A 302 56.17 -3.52 32.78
C VAL A 302 55.28 -2.91 33.86
N ALA A 303 55.80 -2.83 35.09
CA ALA A 303 55.07 -2.22 36.20
C ALA A 303 54.89 -0.70 36.03
N SER A 304 55.85 -0.03 35.40
CA SER A 304 55.81 1.38 35.00
C SER A 304 56.82 1.62 33.86
N THR A 305 56.88 2.84 33.33
CA THR A 305 57.84 3.25 32.29
C THR A 305 59.09 3.94 32.86
N GLU A 306 59.22 3.98 34.19
CA GLU A 306 60.39 4.55 34.87
C GLU A 306 61.60 3.62 34.70
N THR A 307 62.80 4.20 34.62
CA THR A 307 64.04 3.42 34.63
C THR A 307 64.13 2.59 35.91
N HIS A 308 64.55 1.32 35.81
CA HIS A 308 64.55 0.34 36.90
C HIS A 308 63.14 -0.20 37.25
N ALA A 309 62.10 0.06 36.45
CA ALA A 309 60.84 -0.62 36.67
C ALA A 309 60.98 -2.12 36.41
N PHE A 310 60.25 -2.93 37.18
CA PHE A 310 60.21 -4.38 37.01
C PHE A 310 59.49 -4.76 35.72
N VAL A 311 60.01 -5.77 35.03
CA VAL A 311 59.27 -6.52 34.02
C VAL A 311 58.36 -7.51 34.77
N THR A 312 57.08 -7.51 34.42
CA THR A 312 56.01 -8.22 35.13
C THR A 312 55.20 -9.07 34.17
N ALA A 313 54.50 -10.08 34.69
CA ALA A 313 53.47 -10.78 33.94
C ALA A 313 52.11 -10.12 34.25
N SER A 314 51.41 -9.65 33.23
CA SER A 314 50.17 -8.89 33.38
C SER A 314 49.14 -9.26 32.32
N ARG A 315 47.86 -9.12 32.65
CA ARG A 315 46.76 -9.23 31.68
C ARG A 315 46.75 -8.11 30.64
N TYR A 316 47.51 -7.05 30.88
CA TYR A 316 47.66 -5.90 29.99
C TYR A 316 49.00 -6.00 29.25
N PRO A 317 49.00 -6.39 27.96
CA PRO A 317 50.23 -6.58 27.20
C PRO A 317 50.96 -5.26 26.97
N ALA A 318 52.28 -5.28 27.08
CA ALA A 318 53.14 -4.27 26.50
C ALA A 318 53.53 -4.67 25.07
N THR A 319 53.74 -3.66 24.22
CA THR A 319 54.32 -3.88 22.88
C THR A 319 55.84 -3.76 22.98
N TRP A 320 56.54 -4.72 22.39
CA TRP A 320 57.98 -4.82 22.40
C TRP A 320 58.55 -4.78 20.97
N VAL A 321 59.64 -4.07 20.78
CA VAL A 321 60.36 -3.97 19.51
C VAL A 321 61.65 -4.78 19.62
N LEU A 322 61.89 -5.65 18.64
CA LEU A 322 63.11 -6.45 18.57
C LEU A 322 64.19 -5.69 17.81
N LEU A 323 65.25 -5.30 18.50
CA LEU A 323 66.40 -4.61 17.93
C LEU A 323 67.52 -5.61 17.65
N LYS A 324 67.92 -5.78 16.38
CA LYS A 324 68.92 -6.77 15.99
C LYS A 324 70.32 -6.38 16.46
N VAL A 325 70.98 -7.27 17.18
CA VAL A 325 72.38 -7.17 17.65
C VAL A 325 73.12 -8.45 17.24
N GLY A 326 73.60 -8.52 16.00
CA GLY A 326 74.15 -9.76 15.43
C GLY A 326 73.07 -10.85 15.32
N ASP A 327 73.30 -12.00 15.96
CA ASP A 327 72.34 -13.12 16.03
C ASP A 327 71.43 -13.06 17.28
N HIS A 328 71.43 -11.91 17.97
CA HIS A 328 70.68 -11.69 19.21
C HIS A 328 69.84 -10.43 19.12
N TYR A 329 69.05 -10.18 20.16
CA TYR A 329 68.12 -9.06 20.21
C TYR A 329 68.28 -8.24 21.50
N GLY A 330 68.22 -6.93 21.35
CA GLY A 330 67.71 -6.07 22.42
C GLY A 330 66.19 -6.06 22.33
N ILE A 331 65.49 -6.34 23.43
CA ILE A 331 64.02 -6.32 23.47
C ILE A 331 63.61 -4.99 24.10
N GLN A 332 63.13 -4.05 23.27
CA GLN A 332 62.84 -2.67 23.65
C GLN A 332 61.35 -2.49 23.94
N LEU A 333 61.01 -1.74 24.98
CA LEU A 333 59.62 -1.30 25.21
C LEU A 333 59.22 -0.28 24.14
N ALA A 334 58.08 -0.49 23.46
CA ALA A 334 57.63 0.43 22.42
C ALA A 334 57.50 1.87 22.96
N ASP A 335 57.86 2.85 22.11
CA ASP A 335 57.86 4.28 22.41
C ASP A 335 58.79 4.74 23.56
N HIS A 336 59.69 3.87 24.03
CA HIS A 336 60.65 4.16 25.10
C HIS A 336 62.05 3.62 24.79
N ASP A 337 63.12 4.33 25.18
CA ASP A 337 64.52 3.94 24.92
C ASP A 337 65.09 2.92 25.94
N GLN A 338 64.22 2.07 26.51
CA GLN A 338 64.59 1.13 27.57
C GLN A 338 64.44 -0.32 27.09
N LEU A 339 65.43 -1.14 27.42
CA LEU A 339 65.53 -2.55 27.05
C LEU A 339 65.26 -3.45 28.26
N ILE A 340 64.81 -4.67 28.00
CA ILE A 340 64.78 -5.75 29.00
C ILE A 340 66.22 -6.02 29.48
N ASP A 341 66.45 -5.87 30.77
CA ASP A 341 67.72 -5.98 31.47
C ASP A 341 67.67 -7.08 32.53
N LEU A 342 68.64 -8.00 32.45
CA LEU A 342 68.92 -8.94 33.53
C LEU A 342 69.70 -8.21 34.63
N HIS A 343 69.07 -8.03 35.80
CA HIS A 343 69.61 -7.20 36.87
C HIS A 343 71.01 -7.64 37.30
N PHE A 344 71.98 -6.72 37.19
CA PHE A 344 73.41 -6.97 37.41
C PHE A 344 74.02 -8.16 36.62
N GLY A 345 73.33 -8.68 35.61
CA GLY A 345 73.79 -9.83 34.82
C GLY A 345 73.98 -11.12 35.61
N ARG A 346 73.25 -11.31 36.73
CA ARG A 346 73.41 -12.50 37.59
C ARG A 346 72.65 -13.70 37.04
N SER A 347 73.28 -14.88 37.10
CA SER A 347 72.71 -16.15 36.67
C SER A 347 71.93 -16.90 37.78
N THR A 348 71.79 -16.31 38.96
CA THR A 348 71.08 -16.93 40.09
C THR A 348 69.59 -17.05 39.77
N ASN A 349 69.01 -18.23 40.01
CA ASN A 349 67.58 -18.47 39.86
C ASN A 349 66.75 -17.46 40.66
N GLY A 350 65.73 -16.89 40.01
CA GLY A 350 64.88 -15.88 40.60
C GLY A 350 65.41 -14.46 40.49
N ASN A 351 66.56 -14.24 39.82
CA ASN A 351 67.09 -12.90 39.61
C ASN A 351 66.10 -12.03 38.82
N GLU A 352 65.98 -10.78 39.24
CA GLU A 352 64.96 -9.86 38.76
C GLU A 352 65.27 -9.35 37.35
N ILE A 353 64.20 -9.02 36.63
CA ILE A 353 64.24 -8.48 35.28
C ILE A 353 63.65 -7.08 35.30
N HIS A 354 64.37 -6.11 34.74
CA HIS A 354 63.99 -4.71 34.74
C HIS A 354 63.96 -4.14 33.33
N ILE A 355 63.41 -2.94 33.17
CA ILE A 355 63.70 -2.09 32.02
C ILE A 355 64.81 -1.09 32.37
N TRP A 356 65.79 -0.97 31.47
CA TRP A 356 66.95 -0.09 31.67
C TRP A 356 67.41 0.53 30.34
N PRO A 357 67.88 1.79 30.34
CA PRO A 357 68.40 2.43 29.13
C PRO A 357 69.47 1.60 28.43
N ALA A 358 69.50 1.65 27.10
CA ALA A 358 70.56 0.99 26.35
C ALA A 358 71.94 1.53 26.78
N ASP A 359 72.83 0.64 27.23
CA ASP A 359 74.21 0.96 27.64
C ASP A 359 75.26 0.04 26.98
N GLY A 360 74.83 -0.77 25.99
CA GLY A 360 75.68 -1.69 25.24
C GLY A 360 76.13 -2.93 26.02
N LYS A 361 75.67 -3.14 27.25
CA LYS A 361 76.06 -4.30 28.05
C LYS A 361 75.32 -5.57 27.64
N ALA A 362 76.02 -6.69 27.76
CA ALA A 362 75.51 -8.02 27.40
C ALA A 362 74.31 -8.48 28.22
N ASN A 363 74.08 -7.92 29.42
CA ASN A 363 72.93 -8.25 30.26
C ASN A 363 71.58 -7.73 29.71
N LYS A 364 71.57 -7.06 28.55
CA LYS A 364 70.39 -6.63 27.80
C LYS A 364 70.22 -7.34 26.45
N THR A 365 71.01 -8.40 26.22
CA THR A 365 71.01 -9.15 24.96
C THR A 365 70.41 -10.53 25.13
N TRP A 366 69.45 -10.84 24.28
CA TRP A 366 68.58 -12.02 24.38
C TRP A 366 68.57 -12.80 23.07
N ALA A 367 68.68 -14.12 23.15
CA ALA A 367 68.38 -15.01 22.04
C ALA A 367 66.89 -15.41 22.09
N LEU A 368 66.29 -15.54 20.90
CA LEU A 368 64.93 -16.05 20.73
C LEU A 368 65.03 -17.46 20.15
N ASP A 369 64.96 -18.46 21.02
CA ASP A 369 65.04 -19.86 20.62
C ASP A 369 63.65 -20.34 20.21
N ARG A 370 63.42 -20.50 18.90
CA ARG A 370 62.14 -20.97 18.35
C ARG A 370 61.90 -22.43 18.71
N ILE A 371 60.72 -22.72 19.25
CA ILE A 371 60.26 -24.07 19.60
C ILE A 371 59.40 -24.64 18.49
N ASN A 372 58.36 -23.92 18.06
CA ASN A 372 57.43 -24.33 17.01
C ASN A 372 56.68 -23.10 16.44
N ASP A 373 55.75 -23.37 15.52
CA ASP A 373 54.96 -22.35 14.81
C ASP A 373 53.63 -22.01 15.50
N ASP A 374 53.32 -22.61 16.66
CA ASP A 374 52.10 -22.30 17.40
C ASP A 374 52.20 -20.88 17.98
N THR A 375 51.24 -20.03 17.64
CA THR A 375 51.17 -18.65 18.11
C THR A 375 50.25 -18.49 19.32
N GLY A 376 49.57 -19.56 19.76
CA GLY A 376 48.56 -19.50 20.81
C GLY A 376 47.34 -18.62 20.43
N GLU A 377 47.30 -18.15 19.19
CA GLU A 377 46.11 -17.59 18.56
C GLU A 377 45.42 -18.73 17.81
N PRO A 378 44.09 -18.83 17.86
CA PRO A 378 43.36 -19.84 17.11
C PRO A 378 43.47 -19.54 15.61
N HIS A 379 44.54 -20.00 14.97
CA HIS A 379 44.66 -20.02 13.52
C HIS A 379 44.03 -21.33 12.99
N GLN A 380 43.16 -21.19 11.97
CA GLN A 380 42.49 -22.24 11.19
C GLN A 380 41.10 -22.76 11.65
N GLY A 381 40.28 -21.92 12.28
CA GLY A 381 38.84 -22.19 12.43
C GLY A 381 37.92 -21.19 11.71
N LYS A 382 38.31 -19.91 11.66
CA LYS A 382 37.45 -18.83 11.18
C LYS A 382 37.37 -18.71 9.66
N CYS A 383 38.47 -18.76 8.92
CA CYS A 383 38.40 -18.61 7.45
C CYS A 383 37.61 -19.74 6.79
N ALA A 384 37.83 -21.00 7.15
CA ALA A 384 37.07 -22.12 6.59
C ALA A 384 35.56 -22.07 6.97
N GLN A 385 35.24 -21.62 8.19
CA GLN A 385 33.84 -21.39 8.60
C GLN A 385 33.21 -20.21 7.86
N LEU A 386 33.96 -19.12 7.65
CA LEU A 386 33.49 -17.96 6.87
C LEU A 386 33.33 -18.29 5.39
N ASP A 387 34.21 -19.12 4.82
CA ASP A 387 34.10 -19.59 3.43
C ASP A 387 32.90 -20.53 3.24
N GLU A 388 32.67 -21.45 4.19
CA GLU A 388 31.49 -22.32 4.19
C GLU A 388 30.20 -21.52 4.42
N GLU A 389 30.22 -20.55 5.33
CA GLU A 389 29.09 -19.65 5.58
C GLU A 389 28.82 -18.75 4.36
N LEU A 390 29.86 -18.25 3.69
CA LEU A 390 29.76 -17.46 2.47
C LEU A 390 29.18 -18.30 1.32
N ALA A 391 29.65 -19.55 1.15
CA ALA A 391 29.12 -20.48 0.15
C ALA A 391 27.63 -20.79 0.40
N ASN A 392 27.26 -21.07 1.66
CA ASN A 392 25.88 -21.34 2.06
C ASN A 392 24.97 -20.11 1.88
N LYS A 393 25.44 -18.91 2.24
CA LYS A 393 24.70 -17.65 2.03
C LYS A 393 24.55 -17.32 0.55
N LYS A 394 25.54 -17.62 -0.27
CA LYS A 394 25.49 -17.45 -1.74
C LYS A 394 24.49 -18.39 -2.39
N ASP A 395 24.50 -19.69 -2.06
CA ASP A 395 23.50 -20.65 -2.54
C ASP A 395 22.07 -20.24 -2.12
N ARG A 396 21.91 -19.75 -0.88
CA ARG A 396 20.63 -19.22 -0.42
C ARG A 396 20.21 -17.97 -1.20
N ALA A 397 21.13 -17.05 -1.51
CA ALA A 397 20.86 -15.87 -2.31
C ALA A 397 20.42 -16.25 -3.73
N ASP A 398 21.11 -17.20 -4.38
CA ASP A 398 20.76 -17.70 -5.72
C ASP A 398 19.38 -18.36 -5.75
N LYS A 399 19.02 -19.13 -4.71
CA LYS A 399 17.69 -19.74 -4.55
C LYS A 399 16.61 -18.67 -4.34
N LEU A 400 16.87 -17.66 -3.51
CA LEU A 400 15.95 -16.54 -3.29
C LEU A 400 15.75 -15.71 -4.56
N GLU A 401 16.81 -15.49 -5.34
CA GLU A 401 16.74 -14.75 -6.61
C GLU A 401 15.91 -15.50 -7.65
N LYS A 402 16.09 -16.82 -7.79
CA LYS A 402 15.23 -17.65 -8.65
C LYS A 402 13.77 -17.60 -8.19
N ALA A 403 13.51 -17.78 -6.90
CA ALA A 403 12.15 -17.74 -6.35
C ALA A 403 11.50 -16.36 -6.45
N PHE A 404 12.29 -15.28 -6.44
CA PHE A 404 11.84 -13.92 -6.67
C PHE A 404 11.44 -13.71 -8.13
N VAL A 405 12.27 -14.17 -9.08
CA VAL A 405 11.98 -14.11 -10.52
C VAL A 405 10.72 -14.91 -10.87
N GLU A 406 10.55 -16.10 -10.28
CA GLU A 406 9.35 -16.93 -10.48
C GLU A 406 8.07 -16.24 -9.98
N GLU A 407 8.09 -15.65 -8.78
CA GLU A 407 6.94 -14.90 -8.26
C GLU A 407 6.66 -13.63 -9.06
N LYS A 408 7.70 -12.91 -9.49
CA LYS A 408 7.53 -11.76 -10.39
C LYS A 408 6.85 -12.17 -11.69
N ASN A 409 7.31 -13.26 -12.31
CA ASN A 409 6.67 -13.80 -13.51
C ASN A 409 5.23 -14.27 -13.26
N ARG A 410 4.92 -14.80 -12.07
CA ARG A 410 3.55 -15.15 -11.68
C ARG A 410 2.68 -13.91 -11.56
N ALA A 411 3.16 -12.87 -10.89
CA ALA A 411 2.46 -11.59 -10.76
C ALA A 411 2.20 -10.95 -12.13
N ASP A 412 3.18 -10.93 -13.03
CA ASP A 412 3.02 -10.39 -14.39
C ASP A 412 1.94 -11.15 -15.18
N ARG A 413 1.86 -12.48 -15.04
CA ARG A 413 0.80 -13.29 -15.68
C ARG A 413 -0.58 -12.98 -15.10
N LEU A 414 -0.69 -12.84 -13.79
CA LEU A 414 -1.94 -12.48 -13.11
C LEU A 414 -2.40 -11.07 -13.50
N GLU A 415 -1.48 -10.11 -13.56
CA GLU A 415 -1.77 -8.74 -13.95
C GLU A 415 -2.26 -8.64 -15.40
N LYS A 416 -1.62 -9.37 -16.33
CA LYS A 416 -2.13 -9.50 -17.70
C LYS A 416 -3.55 -10.05 -17.72
N THR A 417 -3.85 -11.08 -16.93
CA THR A 417 -5.18 -11.69 -16.86
C THR A 417 -6.21 -10.70 -16.29
N LEU A 418 -5.83 -9.92 -15.28
CA LEU A 418 -6.66 -8.88 -14.68
C LEU A 418 -6.97 -7.75 -15.67
N ILE A 419 -5.99 -7.31 -16.46
CA ILE A 419 -6.18 -6.30 -17.52
C ILE A 419 -7.18 -6.80 -18.56
N HIS A 420 -7.00 -8.03 -19.07
CA HIS A 420 -7.96 -8.61 -20.02
C HIS A 420 -9.37 -8.74 -19.43
N GLY A 421 -9.47 -9.05 -18.13
CA GLY A 421 -10.72 -9.09 -17.39
C GLY A 421 -11.41 -7.72 -17.31
N LYS A 422 -10.65 -6.66 -16.99
CA LYS A 422 -11.13 -5.28 -16.98
C LYS A 422 -11.59 -4.82 -18.36
N ASP A 423 -10.79 -5.02 -19.40
CA ASP A 423 -11.16 -4.64 -20.77
C ASP A 423 -12.47 -5.29 -21.21
N ARG A 424 -12.69 -6.55 -20.78
CA ARG A 424 -13.95 -7.25 -21.05
C ARG A 424 -15.11 -6.67 -20.23
N ALA A 425 -14.89 -6.32 -18.97
CA ALA A 425 -15.89 -5.67 -18.13
C ALA A 425 -16.31 -4.31 -18.72
N ASP A 426 -15.34 -3.48 -19.16
CA ASP A 426 -15.61 -2.19 -19.80
C ASP A 426 -16.41 -2.33 -21.10
N ARG A 427 -16.14 -3.38 -21.90
CA ARG A 427 -16.94 -3.69 -23.09
C ARG A 427 -18.38 -4.08 -22.73
N LEU A 428 -18.56 -4.88 -21.68
CA LEU A 428 -19.88 -5.26 -21.20
C LEU A 428 -20.64 -4.05 -20.64
N GLU A 429 -19.97 -3.18 -19.88
CA GLU A 429 -20.55 -1.95 -19.35
C GLU A 429 -21.05 -1.04 -20.48
N LYS A 430 -20.23 -0.80 -21.52
CA LYS A 430 -20.66 -0.06 -22.71
C LYS A 430 -21.90 -0.66 -23.37
N THR A 431 -21.98 -1.99 -23.44
CA THR A 431 -23.13 -2.70 -24.01
C THR A 431 -24.38 -2.52 -23.15
N VAL A 432 -24.24 -2.62 -21.82
CA VAL A 432 -25.33 -2.40 -20.87
C VAL A 432 -25.84 -0.96 -20.95
N THR A 433 -24.95 0.04 -21.00
CA THR A 433 -25.35 1.44 -21.16
C THR A 433 -26.10 1.67 -22.47
N GLN A 434 -25.64 1.05 -23.57
CA GLN A 434 -26.34 1.14 -24.86
C GLN A 434 -27.75 0.56 -24.78
N LEU A 435 -27.90 -0.62 -24.18
CA LEU A 435 -29.21 -1.26 -23.99
C LEU A 435 -30.12 -0.44 -23.07
N GLN A 436 -29.57 0.23 -22.04
CA GLN A 436 -30.33 1.13 -21.18
C GLN A 436 -30.91 2.32 -21.97
N TYR A 437 -30.12 2.93 -22.86
CA TYR A 437 -30.62 4.00 -23.74
C TYR A 437 -31.74 3.50 -24.65
N GLU A 438 -31.58 2.32 -25.25
CA GLU A 438 -32.60 1.72 -26.10
C GLU A 438 -33.89 1.43 -25.34
N VAL A 439 -33.80 0.91 -24.10
CA VAL A 439 -34.97 0.70 -23.23
C VAL A 439 -35.69 2.00 -22.90
N ILE A 440 -34.94 3.08 -22.62
CA ILE A 440 -35.52 4.41 -22.36
C ILE A 440 -36.26 4.92 -23.60
N GLU A 441 -35.64 4.82 -24.78
CA GLU A 441 -36.25 5.25 -26.05
C GLU A 441 -37.53 4.46 -26.34
N LYS A 442 -37.49 3.14 -26.19
CA LYS A 442 -38.67 2.28 -26.35
C LYS A 442 -39.76 2.60 -25.33
N GLY A 443 -39.40 2.92 -24.09
CA GLY A 443 -40.33 3.39 -23.06
C GLY A 443 -41.06 4.68 -23.47
N GLN A 444 -40.35 5.64 -24.07
CA GLN A 444 -40.96 6.87 -24.59
C GLN A 444 -41.93 6.59 -25.76
N GLN A 445 -41.55 5.67 -26.66
CA GLN A 445 -42.42 5.24 -27.77
C GLN A 445 -43.73 4.61 -27.25
N ILE A 446 -43.65 3.78 -26.20
CA ILE A 446 -44.83 3.18 -25.55
C ILE A 446 -45.74 4.27 -24.98
N LEU A 447 -45.20 5.25 -24.25
CA LEU A 447 -45.99 6.35 -23.68
C LEU A 447 -46.72 7.17 -24.76
N GLN A 448 -46.06 7.44 -25.89
CA GLN A 448 -46.70 8.12 -27.03
C GLN A 448 -47.85 7.31 -27.62
N GLN A 449 -47.67 5.99 -27.73
CA GLN A 449 -48.72 5.08 -28.19
C GLN A 449 -49.89 5.02 -27.21
N GLU A 450 -49.62 4.97 -25.90
CA GLU A 450 -50.65 5.00 -24.86
C GLU A 450 -51.50 6.27 -24.92
N ASP A 451 -50.87 7.45 -25.07
CA ASP A 451 -51.60 8.72 -25.22
C ASP A 451 -52.44 8.75 -26.50
N THR A 452 -51.92 8.18 -27.59
CA THR A 452 -52.68 8.05 -28.85
C THR A 452 -53.90 7.16 -28.67
N ILE A 453 -53.74 6.01 -28.02
CA ILE A 453 -54.85 5.11 -27.67
C ILE A 453 -55.87 5.84 -26.79
N ARG A 454 -55.42 6.62 -25.80
CA ARG A 454 -56.29 7.39 -24.89
C ARG A 454 -57.12 8.43 -25.65
N ARG A 455 -56.52 9.14 -26.61
CA ARG A 455 -57.24 10.09 -27.49
C ARG A 455 -58.26 9.39 -28.38
N LEU A 456 -57.85 8.33 -29.08
CA LEU A 456 -58.76 7.55 -29.93
C LEU A 456 -59.94 6.98 -29.13
N LYS A 457 -59.70 6.54 -27.89
CA LYS A 457 -60.74 6.07 -26.99
C LYS A 457 -61.70 7.21 -26.62
N GLY A 458 -61.19 8.38 -26.26
CA GLY A 458 -62.01 9.56 -26.00
C GLY A 458 -62.84 10.02 -27.20
N ASP A 459 -62.27 10.00 -28.41
CA ASP A 459 -62.98 10.33 -29.64
C ASP A 459 -64.09 9.32 -29.96
N LEU A 460 -63.86 8.04 -29.69
CA LEU A 460 -64.85 6.97 -29.83
C LEU A 460 -66.00 7.16 -28.85
N GLU A 461 -65.67 7.41 -27.57
CA GLU A 461 -66.64 7.68 -26.49
C GLU A 461 -67.41 8.99 -26.71
N ALA A 462 -66.85 9.98 -27.42
CA ALA A 462 -67.56 11.22 -27.77
C ALA A 462 -68.53 11.05 -28.97
N ARG A 463 -68.18 10.17 -29.93
CA ARG A 463 -69.02 9.90 -31.11
C ARG A 463 -70.24 9.05 -30.80
N GLU A 464 -70.13 8.05 -29.94
CA GLU A 464 -71.25 7.13 -29.66
C GLU A 464 -72.50 7.79 -29.03
N PRO A 465 -72.41 8.62 -27.97
CA PRO A 465 -73.58 9.22 -27.34
C PRO A 465 -74.24 10.26 -28.25
N SER A 466 -73.44 11.07 -28.95
CA SER A 466 -73.95 12.14 -29.83
C SER A 466 -74.78 11.59 -31.00
N HIS A 467 -74.35 10.48 -31.60
CA HIS A 467 -75.05 9.87 -32.72
C HIS A 467 -76.34 9.15 -32.29
N LEU A 468 -76.33 8.47 -31.14
CA LEU A 468 -77.51 7.82 -30.57
C LEU A 468 -78.53 8.84 -30.06
N GLN A 469 -78.08 9.93 -29.43
CA GLN A 469 -78.95 11.00 -28.95
C GLN A 469 -79.60 11.78 -30.10
N ALA A 470 -78.87 12.04 -31.18
CA ALA A 470 -79.43 12.66 -32.38
C ALA A 470 -80.49 11.77 -33.05
N LYS A 471 -80.25 10.45 -33.13
CA LYS A 471 -81.24 9.48 -33.61
C LYS A 471 -82.47 9.39 -32.70
N LEU A 472 -82.28 9.44 -31.38
CA LEU A 472 -83.37 9.44 -30.42
C LEU A 472 -84.25 10.70 -30.57
N SER A 473 -83.62 11.87 -30.70
CA SER A 473 -84.33 13.14 -30.93
C SER A 473 -85.10 13.11 -32.25
N GLN A 474 -84.49 12.60 -33.32
CA GLN A 474 -85.16 12.45 -34.61
C GLN A 474 -86.39 11.51 -34.50
N GLN A 475 -86.26 10.38 -33.78
CA GLN A 475 -87.38 9.46 -33.56
C GLN A 475 -88.48 10.11 -32.70
N GLN A 476 -88.12 10.92 -31.70
CA GLN A 476 -89.08 11.67 -30.88
C GLN A 476 -89.86 12.70 -31.72
N ASP A 477 -89.21 13.40 -32.64
CA ASP A 477 -89.87 14.34 -33.56
C ASP A 477 -90.82 13.64 -34.54
N GLU A 478 -90.42 12.46 -35.06
CA GLU A 478 -91.26 11.63 -35.91
C GLU A 478 -92.51 11.14 -35.16
N ILE A 479 -92.37 10.71 -33.91
CA ILE A 479 -93.50 10.29 -33.05
C ILE A 479 -94.44 11.46 -32.79
N ALA A 480 -93.93 12.65 -32.47
CA ALA A 480 -94.75 13.84 -32.23
C ALA A 480 -95.55 14.24 -33.50
N SER A 481 -94.93 14.14 -34.67
CA SER A 481 -95.59 14.39 -35.97
C SER A 481 -96.69 13.38 -36.26
N LEU A 482 -96.47 12.10 -35.93
CA LEU A 482 -97.49 11.06 -36.06
C LEU A 482 -98.65 11.27 -35.07
N GLN A 483 -98.36 11.66 -33.84
CA GLN A 483 -99.40 11.97 -32.84
C GLN A 483 -100.30 13.11 -33.32
N ALA A 484 -99.73 14.20 -33.85
CA ALA A 484 -100.52 15.30 -34.41
C ALA A 484 -101.41 14.87 -35.59
N LYS A 485 -100.98 13.88 -36.39
CA LYS A 485 -101.80 13.30 -37.46
C LYS A 485 -102.93 12.44 -36.89
N ILE A 486 -102.67 11.67 -35.84
CA ILE A 486 -103.70 10.89 -35.13
C ILE A 486 -104.73 11.83 -34.54
N ASP A 487 -104.33 12.86 -33.81
CA ASP A 487 -105.25 13.84 -33.21
C ASP A 487 -106.12 14.52 -34.30
N ARG A 488 -105.54 14.81 -35.46
CA ARG A 488 -106.27 15.35 -36.63
C ARG A 488 -107.26 14.33 -37.21
N LEU A 489 -106.89 13.06 -37.28
CA LEU A 489 -107.79 11.99 -37.71
C LEU A 489 -108.92 11.77 -36.70
N GLU A 490 -108.63 11.77 -35.40
CA GLU A 490 -109.63 11.70 -34.33
C GLU A 490 -110.61 12.88 -34.41
N TYR A 491 -110.10 14.08 -34.66
CA TYR A 491 -110.93 15.26 -34.92
C TYR A 491 -111.84 15.07 -36.14
N LEU A 492 -111.29 14.60 -37.26
CA LEU A 492 -112.08 14.34 -38.48
C LEU A 492 -113.11 13.21 -38.29
N VAL A 493 -112.77 12.14 -37.56
CA VAL A 493 -113.69 11.06 -37.22
C VAL A 493 -114.80 11.58 -36.31
N SER A 494 -114.49 12.44 -35.34
CA SER A 494 -115.50 13.08 -34.48
C SER A 494 -116.48 13.96 -35.27
N GLN A 495 -116.02 14.61 -36.34
CA GLN A 495 -116.85 15.40 -37.27
C GLN A 495 -117.79 14.52 -38.12
N VAL A 496 -117.36 13.31 -38.47
CA VAL A 496 -118.16 12.36 -39.27
C VAL A 496 -119.20 11.63 -38.41
N VAL A 497 -118.85 11.29 -37.16
CA VAL A 497 -119.74 10.58 -36.22
C VAL A 497 -120.83 11.52 -35.63
N SER A 498 -120.66 12.84 -35.72
CA SER A 498 -121.59 13.83 -35.15
C SER A 498 -122.60 14.42 -36.15
N LYS A 499 -122.74 13.90 -37.38
CA LYS A 499 -123.81 14.31 -38.29
C LYS A 499 -125.03 13.36 -38.23
N PRO A 500 -126.19 13.81 -37.73
CA PRO A 500 -127.45 13.07 -37.83
C PRO A 500 -128.07 13.18 -39.24
N ASP A 501 -128.82 12.14 -39.59
CA ASP A 501 -129.62 11.95 -40.81
C ASP A 501 -130.17 13.23 -41.47
N ALA A 502 -129.86 13.39 -42.76
CA ALA A 502 -130.81 13.92 -43.74
C ALA A 502 -130.39 13.46 -45.14
N GLY A 503 -131.24 12.62 -45.74
CA GLY A 503 -131.03 12.05 -47.07
C GLY A 503 -130.92 13.09 -48.18
N GLY A 504 -130.03 12.80 -49.12
CA GLY A 504 -129.91 13.54 -50.37
C GLY A 504 -128.95 12.80 -51.30
N ARG A 505 -129.50 12.18 -52.34
CA ARG A 505 -128.75 11.61 -53.48
C ARG A 505 -127.75 12.66 -53.98
N PHE A 506 -126.48 12.29 -54.06
CA PHE A 506 -125.50 12.99 -54.89
C PHE A 506 -124.90 12.03 -55.91
N THR A 507 -125.10 12.42 -57.17
CA THR A 507 -124.59 11.82 -58.41
C THR A 507 -123.10 12.07 -58.57
N ALA A 508 -122.45 11.17 -59.30
CA ALA A 508 -121.05 11.27 -59.69
C ALA A 508 -120.81 12.48 -60.59
N ASP A 509 -120.20 13.52 -60.02
CA ASP A 509 -119.20 14.41 -60.62
C ASP A 509 -118.81 15.46 -59.57
N GLN A 510 -117.53 15.83 -59.52
CA GLN A 510 -116.85 16.77 -58.59
C GLN A 510 -116.19 16.16 -57.34
N ILE A 511 -115.04 15.49 -57.52
CA ILE A 511 -113.82 15.79 -56.73
C ILE A 511 -112.62 15.62 -57.69
N VAL A 512 -112.23 16.74 -58.32
CA VAL A 512 -110.88 16.95 -58.84
C VAL A 512 -110.12 17.69 -57.73
N ASP A 513 -108.84 17.36 -57.59
CA ASP A 513 -107.88 17.87 -56.60
C ASP A 513 -108.00 17.34 -55.16
N GLU A 514 -107.46 16.14 -54.96
CA GLU A 514 -106.28 15.88 -54.10
C GLU A 514 -105.99 14.37 -54.05
N GLY A 515 -105.76 13.78 -55.23
CA GLY A 515 -105.45 12.36 -55.40
C GLY A 515 -103.95 12.06 -55.32
N LYS A 516 -103.32 12.30 -54.17
CA LYS A 516 -102.05 11.65 -53.82
C LYS A 516 -102.17 11.13 -52.40
N TYR A 517 -101.71 9.90 -52.19
CA TYR A 517 -101.82 9.10 -50.96
C TYR A 517 -103.11 8.30 -50.81
N LEU A 518 -103.12 7.12 -51.46
CA LEU A 518 -103.53 5.85 -50.86
C LEU A 518 -103.29 4.72 -51.88
N ARG A 519 -102.06 4.21 -51.93
CA ARG A 519 -101.81 2.82 -52.32
C ARG A 519 -101.44 2.07 -51.04
N ILE A 520 -102.45 1.48 -50.43
CA ILE A 520 -102.27 0.32 -49.56
C ILE A 520 -102.00 -0.85 -50.50
N ALA A 521 -100.78 -1.37 -50.47
CA ALA A 521 -100.47 -2.70 -50.97
C ALA A 521 -99.77 -3.46 -49.84
N SER A 522 -100.40 -4.57 -49.49
CA SER A 522 -99.97 -5.64 -48.60
C SER A 522 -98.72 -6.38 -49.14
N TRP A 523 -98.32 -7.45 -48.43
CA TRP A 523 -97.17 -8.38 -48.55
C TRP A 523 -96.11 -8.07 -47.48
N VAL A 524 -96.03 -8.73 -46.31
CA VAL A 524 -96.05 -10.16 -45.91
C VAL A 524 -94.91 -10.98 -46.52
N SER A 525 -93.94 -11.26 -45.64
CA SER A 525 -92.95 -12.36 -45.57
C SER A 525 -91.93 -12.57 -46.70
N GLY A 526 -90.66 -12.47 -46.30
CA GLY A 526 -89.45 -12.96 -46.95
C GLY A 526 -88.27 -12.75 -46.03
#